data_AF-A0A351Z2R3-F1
#
_entry.id   AF-A0A351Z2R3-F1
#
_cell.length_a   1.000
_cell.length_b   1.000
_cell.length_c   1.000
_cell.angle_alpha   90.00
_cell.angle_beta   90.00
_cell.angle_gamma   90.00
#
_symmetry.space_group_name_H-M   'P 1'
#
loop_
_entity.id
_entity.type
_entity.pdbx_description
1 polymer ?
#
loop_
_entity_poly.entity_id
_entity_poly.type
_entity_poly.pdbx_seq_one_letter_code
_entity_poly.pdbx_strand_id
1 'polypeptide(L)'
;GEIFVKYREGIKRFLDNGGMFGWGLVPANTDEFLKESPDSLVRHIDALWRELEKAGFDLQQILSQSILMPATCALMNLDGYETVEKTYERLKAVSRHLQEKYLHR
;
A
#
# COMPACT_ATOMS: atom_id res chain seq x y z
N GLY A 1 4.12 -2.54 11.08
CA GLY A 1 3.73 -3.81 11.72
C GLY A 1 3.39 -3.63 13.18
N GLU A 2 4.36 -3.32 14.03
CA GLU A 2 4.22 -3.39 15.49
C GLU A 2 3.09 -2.55 16.10
N ILE A 3 2.81 -1.36 15.57
CA ILE A 3 1.69 -0.51 16.04
C ILE A 3 0.33 -1.18 15.74
N PHE A 4 0.17 -1.81 14.58
CA PHE A 4 -1.06 -2.50 14.20
C PHE A 4 -1.38 -3.65 15.15
N VAL A 5 -0.37 -4.41 15.58
CA VAL A 5 -0.54 -5.54 16.50
C VAL A 5 -1.07 -5.08 17.86
N LYS A 6 -0.69 -3.88 18.33
CA LYS A 6 -1.17 -3.31 19.60
C LYS A 6 -2.67 -2.99 19.59
N TYR A 7 -3.25 -2.75 18.42
CA TYR A 7 -4.68 -2.43 18.25
C TYR A 7 -5.47 -3.56 17.58
N ARG A 8 -4.99 -4.80 17.69
CA ARG A 8 -5.52 -5.97 17.00
C ARG A 8 -7.05 -6.08 17.05
N GLU A 9 -7.62 -6.05 18.25
CA GLU A 9 -9.08 -6.19 18.41
C GLU A 9 -9.86 -5.03 17.77
N GLY A 10 -9.35 -3.80 17.89
CA GLY A 10 -9.96 -2.63 17.27
C GLY A 10 -9.91 -2.68 15.74
N ILE A 11 -8.77 -3.09 15.18
CA ILE A 11 -8.59 -3.26 13.74
C ILE A 11 -9.46 -4.40 13.21
N LYS A 12 -9.50 -5.53 13.92
CA LYS A 12 -10.36 -6.65 13.54
C LYS A 12 -11.82 -6.22 13.51
N ARG A 13 -12.30 -5.55 14.55
CA ARG A 13 -13.66 -5.00 14.59
C ARG A 13 -13.92 -3.98 13.48
N PHE A 14 -12.95 -3.13 13.14
CA PHE A 14 -13.06 -2.18 12.04
C PHE A 14 -13.26 -2.87 10.69
N LEU A 15 -12.46 -3.91 10.40
CA LEU A 15 -12.58 -4.72 9.19
C LEU A 15 -13.88 -5.53 9.16
N ASP A 16 -14.26 -6.15 10.28
CA ASP A 16 -15.49 -6.94 10.41
C ASP A 16 -16.75 -6.07 10.18
N ASN A 17 -16.66 -4.75 10.39
CA ASN A 17 -17.71 -3.77 10.06
C ASN A 17 -17.66 -3.23 8.62
N GLY A 18 -16.81 -3.79 7.75
CA GLY A 18 -16.67 -3.37 6.36
C GLY A 18 -15.69 -2.20 6.13
N GLY A 19 -14.89 -1.82 7.13
CA GLY A 19 -13.88 -0.76 7.00
C GLY A 19 -12.79 -1.11 6.00
N MET A 20 -12.19 -0.11 5.34
CA MET A 20 -11.10 -0.32 4.38
C MET A 20 -9.80 0.37 4.80
N PHE A 21 -8.68 -0.23 4.43
CA PHE A 21 -7.35 0.35 4.62
C PHE A 21 -6.86 1.03 3.34
N GLY A 22 -6.44 2.29 3.49
CA GLY A 22 -5.64 2.99 2.49
C GLY A 22 -4.16 2.87 2.81
N TRP A 23 -3.40 2.22 1.93
CA TRP A 23 -1.96 2.07 2.06
C TRP A 23 -1.26 3.14 1.22
N GLY A 24 -0.80 4.21 1.87
CA GLY A 24 0.10 5.19 1.24
C GLY A 24 1.44 4.52 0.96
N LEU A 25 1.74 4.25 -0.31
CA LEU A 25 2.86 3.40 -0.72
C LEU A 25 3.86 4.13 -1.63
N VAL A 26 3.38 4.78 -2.70
CA VAL A 26 4.28 5.39 -3.70
C VAL A 26 4.50 6.86 -3.37
N PRO A 27 5.73 7.33 -3.09
CA PRO A 27 5.99 8.74 -2.84
C PRO A 27 5.62 9.60 -4.06
N ALA A 28 5.05 10.77 -3.81
CA ALA A 28 4.76 11.77 -4.85
C ALA A 28 5.73 12.96 -4.86
N ASN A 29 6.70 12.99 -3.93
CA ASN A 29 7.82 13.93 -4.01
C ASN A 29 8.96 13.32 -4.86
N THR A 30 9.68 14.18 -5.60
CA THR A 30 10.68 13.73 -6.58
C THR A 30 11.83 12.94 -5.93
N ASP A 31 12.38 13.44 -4.82
CA ASP A 31 13.58 12.87 -4.21
C ASP A 31 13.36 11.45 -3.63
N GLU A 32 12.18 11.17 -3.07
CA GLU A 32 11.84 9.83 -2.58
C GLU A 32 11.36 8.94 -3.73
N PHE A 33 10.60 9.48 -4.69
CA PHE A 33 10.13 8.71 -5.84
C PHE A 33 11.28 8.07 -6.62
N LEU A 34 12.38 8.81 -6.82
CA LEU A 34 13.56 8.31 -7.54
C LEU A 34 14.30 7.18 -6.82
N LYS A 35 14.12 7.03 -5.50
CA LYS A 35 14.73 5.97 -4.70
C LYS A 35 13.93 4.66 -4.73
N GLU A 36 12.68 4.73 -5.16
CA GLU A 36 11.76 3.60 -5.14
C GLU A 36 11.56 2.98 -6.53
N SER A 37 11.51 1.65 -6.56
CA SER A 37 11.17 0.86 -7.74
C SER A 37 9.85 0.10 -7.51
N PRO A 38 9.14 -0.33 -8.57
CA PRO A 38 7.96 -1.17 -8.40
C PRO A 38 8.24 -2.40 -7.51
N ASP A 39 9.39 -3.05 -7.70
CA ASP A 39 9.75 -4.24 -6.92
C ASP A 39 10.05 -3.94 -5.45
N SER A 40 10.68 -2.79 -5.13
CA SER A 40 10.90 -2.41 -3.72
C SER A 40 9.57 -2.16 -3.02
N LEU A 41 8.65 -1.47 -3.68
CA LEU A 41 7.32 -1.14 -3.16
C LEU A 41 6.46 -2.39 -2.97
N VAL A 42 6.46 -3.31 -3.94
CA VAL A 42 5.80 -4.62 -3.82
C VAL A 42 6.34 -5.38 -2.62
N ARG A 43 7.67 -5.52 -2.50
CA ARG A 43 8.28 -6.23 -1.36
C ARG A 43 7.93 -5.57 -0.02
N HIS A 44 7.89 -4.24 0.02
CA HIS A 44 7.59 -3.49 1.23
C HIS A 44 6.18 -3.80 1.75
N ILE A 45 5.15 -3.64 0.91
CA ILE A 45 3.77 -3.87 1.33
C ILE A 45 3.48 -5.35 1.57
N ASP A 46 4.10 -6.24 0.79
CA ASP A 46 4.03 -7.68 0.96
C ASP A 46 4.53 -8.11 2.34
N ALA A 47 5.72 -7.62 2.73
CA ALA A 47 6.29 -7.89 4.04
C ALA A 47 5.37 -7.41 5.16
N LEU A 48 4.79 -6.21 5.04
CA LEU A 48 3.85 -5.68 6.02
C LEU A 48 2.62 -6.59 6.17
N TRP A 49 1.99 -7.00 5.07
CA TRP A 49 0.84 -7.88 5.10
C TRP A 49 1.15 -9.26 5.69
N ARG A 50 2.35 -9.80 5.41
CA ARG A 50 2.80 -11.07 6.03
C ARG A 50 3.02 -10.94 7.53
N GLU A 51 3.50 -9.80 8.02
CA GLU A 51 3.59 -9.56 9.45
C GLU A 51 2.20 -9.43 10.10
N LEU A 52 1.21 -8.86 9.41
CA LEU A 52 -0.18 -8.86 9.88
C LEU A 52 -0.77 -10.28 9.91
N GLU A 53 -0.54 -11.07 8.87
CA GLU A 53 -0.98 -12.47 8.82
C GLU A 53 -0.40 -13.27 10.00
N LYS A 54 0.91 -13.13 10.29
CA LYS A 54 1.55 -13.74 11.46
C LYS A 54 0.97 -13.27 12.79
N ALA A 55 0.47 -12.03 12.85
CA ALA A 55 -0.23 -11.50 14.02
C ALA A 55 -1.70 -11.97 14.13
N GLY A 56 -2.14 -12.86 13.23
CA GLY A 56 -3.45 -13.50 13.26
C GLY A 56 -4.56 -12.65 12.65
N PHE A 57 -4.24 -11.73 11.73
CA PHE A 57 -5.21 -11.11 10.84
C PHE A 57 -5.48 -12.02 9.63
N ASP A 58 -6.72 -12.03 9.13
CA ASP A 58 -7.06 -12.73 7.89
C ASP A 58 -6.52 -11.92 6.69
N LEU A 59 -5.51 -12.48 6.02
CA LEU A 59 -4.89 -11.84 4.87
C LEU A 59 -5.88 -11.61 3.72
N GLN A 60 -6.84 -12.51 3.49
CA GLN A 60 -7.84 -12.34 2.43
C GLN A 60 -8.79 -11.18 2.74
N GLN A 61 -9.18 -11.04 4.00
CA GLN A 61 -9.95 -9.90 4.46
C GLN A 61 -9.17 -8.58 4.29
N ILE A 62 -7.90 -8.56 4.70
CA ILE A 62 -7.03 -7.40 4.49
C ILE A 62 -6.96 -7.02 3.02
N LEU A 63 -6.65 -7.97 2.12
CA LEU A 63 -6.49 -7.72 0.69
C LEU A 63 -7.78 -7.22 0.03
N SER A 64 -8.93 -7.83 0.35
CA SER A 64 -10.23 -7.43 -0.19
C SER A 64 -10.70 -6.05 0.30
N GLN A 65 -10.23 -5.61 1.47
CA GLN A 65 -10.55 -4.33 2.08
C GLN A 65 -9.37 -3.33 2.00
N SER A 66 -8.55 -3.43 0.95
CA SER A 66 -7.37 -2.57 0.75
C SER A 66 -7.45 -1.71 -0.50
N ILE A 67 -6.97 -0.48 -0.40
CA ILE A 67 -6.67 0.41 -1.53
C ILE A 67 -5.23 0.91 -1.43
N LEU A 68 -4.52 0.95 -2.56
CA LEU A 68 -3.18 1.53 -2.65
C LEU A 68 -3.29 3.00 -3.01
N MET A 69 -2.50 3.85 -2.36
CA MET A 69 -2.53 5.31 -2.54
C MET A 69 -1.12 5.87 -2.65
N PRO A 70 -0.95 7.09 -3.18
CA PRO A 70 0.29 7.84 -2.98
C PRO A 70 0.61 7.98 -1.48
N ALA A 71 1.89 7.89 -1.12
CA ALA A 71 2.35 8.02 0.26
C ALA A 71 2.33 9.48 0.77
N THR A 72 2.34 10.45 -0.15
CA THR A 72 2.35 11.87 0.16
C THR A 72 1.25 12.60 -0.60
N CYS A 73 0.74 13.69 -0.02
CA CYS A 73 -0.33 14.53 -0.62
C CYS A 73 0.23 15.54 -1.66
N ALA A 74 1.46 15.35 -2.16
CA ALA A 74 2.07 16.27 -3.10
C ALA A 74 1.33 16.22 -4.45
N LEU A 75 0.88 17.39 -4.91
CA LEU A 75 0.21 17.56 -6.20
C LEU A 75 1.07 18.31 -7.21
N MET A 76 2.25 18.78 -6.81
CA MET A 76 3.21 19.49 -7.64
C MET A 76 4.62 19.38 -7.02
N ASN A 77 5.64 19.30 -7.87
CA ASN A 77 7.05 19.35 -7.50
C ASN A 77 7.79 20.43 -8.33
N LEU A 78 9.12 20.51 -8.20
CA LEU A 78 9.94 21.40 -9.04
C LEU A 78 9.86 21.04 -10.53
N ASP A 79 9.55 19.78 -10.86
CA ASP A 79 9.28 19.29 -12.22
C ASP A 79 7.82 19.52 -12.67
N GLY A 80 7.05 20.34 -11.94
CA GLY A 80 5.63 20.53 -12.17
C GLY A 80 4.84 19.30 -11.75
N TYR A 81 4.28 18.57 -12.72
CA TYR A 81 3.41 17.41 -12.49
C TYR A 81 4.04 16.08 -12.91
N GLU A 82 5.23 16.10 -13.51
CA GLU A 82 5.82 14.92 -14.14
C GLU A 82 6.04 13.78 -13.14
N THR A 83 6.60 14.08 -11.96
CA THR A 83 6.75 13.07 -10.90
C THR A 83 5.39 12.57 -10.41
N VAL A 84 4.39 13.45 -10.29
CA VAL A 84 3.04 13.07 -9.82
C VAL A 84 2.39 12.08 -10.79
N GLU A 85 2.46 12.33 -12.10
CA GLU A 85 1.94 11.41 -13.11
C GLU A 85 2.66 10.05 -13.05
N LYS A 86 3.99 10.06 -12.94
CA LYS A 86 4.80 8.85 -12.79
C LYS A 86 4.47 8.07 -11.51
N THR A 87 4.12 8.76 -10.42
CA THR A 87 3.64 8.14 -9.17
C THR A 87 2.38 7.32 -9.42
N TYR A 88 1.39 7.85 -10.15
CA TYR A 88 0.18 7.10 -10.48
C TYR A 88 0.44 5.94 -11.45
N GLU A 89 1.34 6.10 -12.42
CA GLU A 89 1.76 4.97 -13.27
C GLU A 89 2.42 3.85 -12.47
N ARG A 90 3.30 4.21 -11.53
CA ARG A 90 3.96 3.25 -10.65
C ARG A 90 2.97 2.58 -9.70
N LEU A 91 2.01 3.33 -9.16
CA LEU A 91 0.93 2.80 -8.33
C LEU A 91 0.09 1.74 -9.08
N LYS A 92 -0.25 2.01 -10.36
CA LYS A 92 -0.93 1.05 -11.22
C LYS A 92 -0.09 -0.20 -11.47
N ALA A 93 1.21 -0.05 -11.74
CA ALA A 93 2.11 -1.18 -11.95
C ALA A 93 2.25 -2.07 -10.70
N VAL A 94 2.43 -1.46 -9.53
CA VAL A 94 2.48 -2.18 -8.24
C VAL A 94 1.15 -2.87 -7.96
N SER A 95 0.02 -2.20 -8.21
CA SER A 95 -1.30 -2.79 -8.04
C SER A 95 -1.48 -4.03 -8.90
N ARG A 96 -1.13 -3.98 -10.19
CA ARG A 96 -1.21 -5.15 -11.10
C ARG A 96 -0.37 -6.32 -10.59
N HIS A 97 0.88 -6.08 -10.24
CA HIS A 97 1.76 -7.14 -9.73
C HIS A 97 1.18 -7.82 -8.48
N LEU A 98 0.60 -7.05 -7.56
CA LEU A 98 -0.03 -7.61 -6.36
C LEU A 98 -1.32 -8.36 -6.68
N GLN A 99 -2.12 -7.90 -7.65
CA GLN A 99 -3.33 -8.58 -8.10
C GLN A 99 -2.99 -9.93 -8.77
N GLU A 100 -1.97 -9.97 -9.62
CA GLU A 100 -1.48 -11.22 -10.23
C GLU A 100 -1.01 -12.21 -9.15
N LYS A 101 -0.26 -11.71 -8.17
CA LYS A 101 0.28 -12.52 -7.06
C LYS A 101 -0.79 -13.10 -6.14
N TYR A 102 -1.80 -12.30 -5.79
CA TYR A 102 -2.73 -12.63 -4.70
C TYR A 102 -4.14 -12.99 -5.14
N LEU A 103 -4.59 -12.43 -6.26
CA LEU A 103 -5.97 -12.50 -6.71
C LEU A 103 -6.11 -13.27 -8.03
N HIS A 104 -4.97 -13.70 -8.62
CA HIS A 104 -4.90 -14.44 -9.88
C HIS A 104 -5.69 -13.78 -11.01
N ARG A 105 -5.65 -12.45 -11.07
CA ARG A 105 -6.35 -11.60 -12.05
C ARG A 105 -5.41 -10.60 -12.68
#